data_AF-A0A7X4FCZ2-F1
#
_entry.id   AF-A0A7X4FCZ2-F1
#
_cell.length_a   1.000
_cell.length_b   1.000
_cell.length_c   1.000
_cell.angle_alpha   90.00
_cell.angle_beta   90.00
_cell.angle_gamma   90.00
#
_symmetry.space_group_name_H-M   'P 1'
#
loop_
_entity.id
_entity.type
_entity.pdbx_description
1 polymer ?
#
loop_
_entity_poly.entity_id
_entity_poly.type
_entity_poly.pdbx_seq_one_letter_code
_entity_poly.pdbx_strand_id
1 'polypeptide(L)'
;METTLAAANTCGGNEKLGQISEMRRFREAYIGAIFTFFGRKYSVHAHEADAVVLTDTEHSLRTDPSFYTVLTPTNFFDGVTYGEIEVYYGVVNLTMNFSGYRIVDERTGDPRELHQTNDAYYLPNLHAFWINVPPSERTTDGISALEHIIRVGGMFVIPADRFDTSTYSKIGDAPTTYYYENYAGGIGVAKKLFSVWQDVLRKGIEIAESCECRSGCQNCIEPAKNYNTSNADDKIDKRGGIALAIHILEEAKRGPDRRFQDGMMVPV
;
A
#
# COMPACT_ATOMS: atom_id res chain seq x y z
N MET A 1 17.34 0.17 9.77
CA MET A 1 18.43 -0.46 10.58
C MET A 1 17.99 -1.89 10.92
N GLU A 2 18.87 -2.89 11.00
CA GLU A 2 18.46 -4.28 11.34
C GLU A 2 18.45 -4.50 12.86
N THR A 3 17.40 -5.12 13.40
CA THR A 3 17.25 -5.47 14.83
C THR A 3 17.50 -6.96 15.03
N THR A 4 18.15 -7.36 16.13
CA THR A 4 18.38 -8.77 16.48
C THR A 4 17.10 -9.42 17.03
N LEU A 5 16.83 -10.68 16.69
CA LEU A 5 15.82 -11.51 17.36
C LEU A 5 16.51 -12.32 18.46
N ALA A 6 16.08 -12.16 19.72
CA ALA A 6 16.64 -12.85 20.87
C ALA A 6 15.54 -13.58 21.64
N ALA A 7 15.66 -14.91 21.76
CA ALA A 7 14.75 -15.71 22.57
C ALA A 7 15.31 -15.91 23.98
N ALA A 8 14.47 -15.66 24.98
CA ALA A 8 14.79 -15.95 26.37
C ALA A 8 14.64 -17.47 26.59
N ASN A 9 15.75 -18.18 26.83
CA ASN A 9 15.70 -19.59 27.17
C ASN A 9 15.51 -19.78 28.68
N THR A 10 14.78 -20.83 29.05
CA THR A 10 14.49 -21.24 30.44
C THR A 10 15.74 -21.62 31.26
N CYS A 11 16.92 -21.70 30.63
CA CYS A 11 18.21 -22.02 31.26
C CYS A 11 19.14 -20.81 31.47
N GLY A 12 18.62 -19.57 31.46
CA GLY A 12 19.34 -18.39 31.94
C GLY A 12 20.28 -17.69 30.95
N GLY A 13 20.19 -18.01 29.66
CA GLY A 13 20.89 -17.30 28.59
C GLY A 13 19.94 -16.93 27.44
N ASN A 14 20.07 -15.72 26.90
CA ASN A 14 19.34 -15.32 25.70
C ASN A 14 20.00 -15.95 24.47
N GLU A 15 19.24 -16.71 23.68
CA GLU A 15 19.68 -17.27 22.41
C GLU A 15 19.39 -16.29 21.28
N LYS A 16 20.42 -15.93 20.51
CA LYS A 16 20.25 -15.13 19.30
C LYS A 16 19.69 -16.02 18.19
N LEU A 17 18.45 -15.76 17.79
CA LEU A 17 17.76 -16.52 16.74
C LEU A 17 18.09 -15.99 15.34
N GLY A 18 18.16 -14.67 15.16
CA GLY A 18 18.34 -14.08 13.84
C GLY A 18 18.30 -12.55 13.84
N GLN A 19 17.94 -11.98 12.70
CA GLN A 19 17.75 -10.54 12.50
C GLN A 19 16.41 -10.28 11.83
N ILE A 20 15.84 -9.10 12.09
CA ILE A 20 14.59 -8.63 11.52
C ILE A 20 14.74 -7.15 11.12
N SER A 21 14.24 -6.79 9.94
CA SER A 21 14.16 -5.39 9.53
C SER A 21 13.19 -4.62 10.42
N GLU A 22 13.42 -3.32 10.60
CA GLU A 22 12.53 -2.42 11.34
C GLU A 22 11.06 -2.48 10.89
N MET A 23 10.81 -2.49 9.58
CA MET A 23 9.45 -2.59 9.02
C MET A 23 8.76 -3.92 9.40
N ARG A 24 9.48 -5.04 9.34
CA ARG A 24 8.95 -6.33 9.81
C ARG A 24 8.81 -6.39 11.33
N ARG A 25 9.70 -5.74 12.08
CA ARG A 25 9.54 -5.61 13.54
C ARG A 25 8.22 -4.89 13.87
N PHE A 26 7.89 -3.81 13.17
CA PHE A 26 6.63 -3.10 13.33
C PHE A 26 5.41 -3.96 12.93
N ARG A 27 5.48 -4.67 11.79
CA ARG A 27 4.33 -5.40 11.23
C ARG A 27 4.08 -6.80 11.80
N GLU A 28 5.15 -7.50 12.15
CA GLU A 28 5.14 -8.95 12.43
C GLU A 28 5.62 -9.26 13.85
N ALA A 29 6.43 -8.39 14.47
CA ALA A 29 7.01 -8.61 15.79
C ALA A 29 6.78 -7.43 16.74
N TYR A 30 5.58 -6.81 16.70
CA TYR A 30 5.15 -5.80 17.68
C TYR A 30 5.00 -6.43 19.07
N ILE A 31 5.03 -5.62 20.13
CA ILE A 31 4.86 -6.12 21.51
C ILE A 31 3.52 -6.84 21.63
N GLY A 32 3.55 -8.08 22.09
CA GLY A 32 2.40 -8.99 22.20
C GLY A 32 2.11 -9.83 20.94
N ALA A 33 2.85 -9.65 19.84
CA ALA A 33 2.73 -10.50 18.65
C ALA A 33 3.05 -11.96 18.97
N ILE A 34 2.35 -12.89 18.30
CA ILE A 34 2.78 -14.30 18.25
C ILE A 34 3.66 -14.47 17.00
N PHE A 35 4.97 -14.40 17.22
CA PHE A 35 5.99 -14.46 16.18
C PHE A 35 6.39 -15.92 15.90
N THR A 36 6.44 -16.29 14.61
CA THR A 36 6.83 -17.64 14.20
C THR A 36 8.24 -17.64 13.62
N PHE A 37 9.13 -18.46 14.19
CA PHE A 37 10.50 -18.64 13.72
C PHE A 37 10.78 -20.13 13.48
N PHE A 38 10.99 -20.52 12.21
CA PHE A 38 11.16 -21.92 11.78
C PHE A 38 10.12 -22.89 12.36
N GLY A 39 8.85 -22.48 12.39
CA GLY A 39 7.72 -23.30 12.88
C GLY A 39 7.55 -23.31 14.40
N ARG A 40 8.49 -22.75 15.17
CA ARG A 40 8.32 -22.48 16.60
C ARG A 40 7.63 -21.14 16.79
N LYS A 41 6.74 -21.06 17.79
CA LYS A 41 6.00 -19.85 18.11
C LYS A 41 6.51 -19.24 19.39
N TYR A 42 6.61 -17.92 19.37
CA TYR A 42 7.05 -17.09 20.48
C TYR A 42 6.08 -15.94 20.68
N SER A 43 5.85 -15.53 21.92
CA SER A 43 5.26 -14.23 22.18
C SER A 43 6.37 -13.18 22.19
N VAL A 44 6.14 -12.03 21.55
CA VAL A 44 7.03 -10.88 21.63
C VAL A 44 6.77 -10.18 22.95
N HIS A 45 7.71 -10.33 23.89
CA HIS A 45 7.58 -9.78 25.23
C HIS A 45 7.96 -8.30 25.30
N ALA A 46 9.10 -7.94 24.68
CA ALA A 46 9.63 -6.59 24.77
C ALA A 46 10.46 -6.22 23.53
N HIS A 47 10.64 -4.92 23.37
CA HIS A 47 11.51 -4.30 22.40
C HIS A 47 12.64 -3.61 23.16
N GLU A 48 13.86 -4.11 23.02
CA GLU A 48 15.07 -3.50 23.55
C GLU A 48 15.73 -2.61 22.46
N ALA A 49 16.85 -1.97 22.81
CA ALA A 49 17.54 -1.04 21.91
C ALA A 49 17.95 -1.69 20.58
N ASP A 50 18.46 -2.91 20.63
CA ASP A 50 18.97 -3.66 19.48
C ASP A 50 18.35 -5.06 19.35
N ALA A 51 17.36 -5.39 20.16
CA ALA A 51 16.74 -6.72 20.20
C ALA A 51 15.20 -6.71 20.31
N VAL A 52 14.57 -7.73 19.74
CA VAL A 52 13.21 -8.15 20.05
C VAL A 52 13.30 -9.36 20.98
N VAL A 53 12.74 -9.23 22.18
CA VAL A 53 12.75 -10.26 23.22
C VAL A 53 11.56 -11.19 23.02
N LEU A 54 11.86 -12.47 22.83
CA LEU A 54 10.89 -13.52 22.55
C LEU A 54 10.80 -14.47 23.75
N THR A 55 9.58 -14.91 24.07
CA THR A 55 9.32 -15.94 25.08
C THR A 55 8.50 -17.06 24.46
N ASP A 56 8.68 -18.30 24.93
CA ASP A 56 7.85 -19.42 24.48
C ASP A 56 6.36 -19.14 24.70
N THR A 57 5.53 -19.63 23.79
CA THR A 57 4.07 -19.49 23.84
C THR A 57 3.39 -20.74 23.30
N GLU A 58 2.08 -20.83 23.49
CA GLU A 58 1.28 -21.94 22.96
C GLU A 58 1.34 -21.99 21.42
N HIS A 59 1.66 -23.17 20.89
CA HIS A 59 1.75 -23.38 19.44
C HIS A 59 0.44 -23.13 18.68
N SER A 60 -0.72 -23.19 19.35
CA SER A 60 -2.01 -22.93 18.71
C SER A 60 -2.36 -21.46 18.54
N LEU A 61 -1.58 -20.53 19.11
CA LEU A 61 -1.93 -19.12 19.06
C LEU A 61 -1.36 -18.43 17.82
N ARG A 62 -2.06 -17.41 17.33
CA ARG A 62 -1.59 -16.45 16.33
C ARG A 62 -2.11 -15.07 16.68
N THR A 63 -1.42 -14.04 16.24
CA THR A 63 -1.97 -12.69 16.24
C THR A 63 -2.50 -12.26 14.87
N ASP A 64 -3.58 -11.50 14.91
CA ASP A 64 -4.25 -10.91 13.76
C ASP A 64 -4.25 -9.38 13.91
N PRO A 65 -3.26 -8.68 13.34
CA PRO A 65 -3.10 -7.25 13.54
C PRO A 65 -3.98 -6.42 12.61
N SER A 66 -4.39 -5.25 13.11
CA SER A 66 -5.17 -4.25 12.39
C SER A 66 -4.30 -3.04 12.05
N PHE A 67 -4.03 -2.85 10.76
CA PHE A 67 -3.25 -1.71 10.26
C PHE A 67 -4.03 -0.94 9.20
N TYR A 68 -3.87 0.38 9.17
CA TYR A 68 -4.36 1.22 8.08
C TYR A 68 -3.36 2.30 7.66
N THR A 69 -3.29 2.56 6.37
CA THR A 69 -2.37 3.51 5.75
C THR A 69 -3.05 4.85 5.51
N VAL A 70 -2.34 5.93 5.79
CA VAL A 70 -2.69 7.30 5.41
C VAL A 70 -1.56 7.88 4.58
N LEU A 71 -1.89 8.39 3.40
CA LEU A 71 -0.96 9.11 2.53
C LEU A 71 -1.35 10.59 2.52
N THR A 72 -0.37 11.45 2.81
CA THR A 72 -0.54 12.91 2.87
C THR A 72 0.38 13.57 1.86
N PRO A 73 -0.16 14.16 0.77
CA PRO A 73 0.61 15.04 -0.10
C PRO A 73 1.18 16.21 0.69
N THR A 74 2.46 16.50 0.50
CA THR A 74 3.17 17.58 1.22
C THR A 74 3.86 18.57 0.30
N ASN A 75 4.23 18.13 -0.91
CA ASN A 75 4.79 19.01 -1.92
C ASN A 75 4.32 18.59 -3.30
N PHE A 76 4.10 19.56 -4.18
CA PHE A 76 3.63 19.37 -5.54
C PHE A 76 4.72 19.87 -6.47
N PHE A 77 5.20 19.00 -7.35
CA PHE A 77 6.24 19.34 -8.32
C PHE A 77 5.66 19.65 -9.70
N ASP A 78 4.61 18.94 -10.10
CA ASP A 78 3.92 19.13 -11.37
C ASP A 78 2.45 18.70 -11.23
N GLY A 79 1.61 19.18 -12.13
CA GLY A 79 0.18 18.93 -12.09
C GLY A 79 -0.57 19.41 -13.34
N VAL A 80 -1.66 18.73 -13.65
CA VAL A 80 -2.54 19.04 -14.77
C VAL A 80 -3.98 18.67 -14.41
N THR A 81 -4.95 19.49 -14.83
CA THR A 81 -6.37 19.15 -14.71
C THR A 81 -7.00 18.87 -16.08
N TYR A 82 -7.99 17.97 -16.06
CA TYR A 82 -8.88 17.63 -17.15
C TYR A 82 -10.31 17.59 -16.60
N GLY A 83 -11.04 18.70 -16.71
CA GLY A 83 -12.29 18.93 -15.99
C GLY A 83 -12.08 18.83 -14.48
N GLU A 84 -12.79 17.89 -13.85
CA GLU A 84 -12.72 17.60 -12.42
C GLU A 84 -11.63 16.57 -12.06
N ILE A 85 -10.91 16.03 -13.05
CA ILE A 85 -9.82 15.09 -12.82
C ILE A 85 -8.54 15.88 -12.66
N GLU A 86 -7.82 15.60 -11.58
CA GLU A 86 -6.52 16.21 -11.32
C GLU A 86 -5.45 15.15 -11.29
N VAL A 87 -4.33 15.41 -11.97
CA VAL A 87 -3.19 14.51 -12.04
C VAL A 87 -1.98 15.26 -11.53
N TYR A 88 -1.24 14.67 -10.60
CA TYR A 88 -0.11 15.32 -9.94
C TYR A 88 1.11 14.42 -9.86
N TYR A 89 2.27 15.08 -9.74
CA TYR A 89 3.53 14.49 -9.31
C TYR A 89 4.11 15.33 -8.17
N GLY A 90 4.61 14.68 -7.13
CA GLY A 90 5.11 15.38 -5.95
C GLY A 90 5.60 14.44 -4.85
N VAL A 91 5.53 14.94 -3.63
CA VAL A 91 5.96 14.25 -2.41
C VAL A 91 4.77 13.93 -1.53
N VAL A 92 4.71 12.70 -1.06
CA VAL A 92 3.76 12.22 -0.06
C VAL A 92 4.50 11.70 1.16
N ASN A 93 3.89 11.84 2.33
CA ASN A 93 4.30 11.14 3.53
C ASN A 93 3.30 10.01 3.80
N LEU A 94 3.81 8.83 4.15
CA LEU A 94 3.02 7.67 4.46
C LEU A 94 3.07 7.40 5.96
N THR A 95 1.90 7.28 6.58
CA THR A 95 1.75 6.83 7.97
C THR A 95 0.98 5.52 7.95
N MET A 96 1.61 4.45 8.40
CA MET A 96 0.97 3.16 8.63
C MET A 96 0.60 3.07 10.12
N ASN A 97 -0.68 3.24 10.40
CA ASN A 97 -1.23 3.24 11.76
C ASN A 97 -1.52 1.80 12.19
N PHE A 98 -1.20 1.50 13.44
CA PHE A 98 -1.46 0.23 14.10
C PHE A 98 -2.50 0.45 15.21
N SER A 99 -3.72 -0.05 14.99
CA SER A 99 -4.83 0.17 15.91
C SER A 99 -4.96 -0.93 16.97
N GLY A 100 -4.28 -2.05 16.78
CA GLY A 100 -4.28 -3.17 17.72
C GLY A 100 -4.22 -4.52 17.03
N TYR A 101 -4.42 -5.59 17.79
CA TYR A 101 -4.42 -6.94 17.29
C TYR A 101 -5.34 -7.85 18.10
N ARG A 102 -5.78 -8.95 17.48
CA ARG A 102 -6.47 -10.05 18.17
C ARG A 102 -5.52 -11.22 18.39
N ILE A 103 -5.62 -11.89 19.52
CA ILE A 103 -5.05 -13.23 19.70
C ILE A 103 -6.11 -14.24 19.28
N VAL A 104 -5.75 -15.16 18.41
CA VAL A 104 -6.66 -16.15 17.81
C VAL A 104 -6.12 -17.55 18.10
N ASP A 105 -7.00 -18.46 18.53
CA ASP A 105 -6.69 -19.89 18.57
C ASP A 105 -6.83 -20.44 17.15
N GLU A 106 -5.72 -20.77 16.49
CA GLU A 106 -5.70 -21.25 15.11
C GLU A 106 -6.48 -22.56 14.91
N ARG A 107 -6.68 -23.35 15.97
CA ARG A 107 -7.43 -24.62 15.88
C ARG A 107 -8.93 -24.36 15.65
N THR A 108 -9.47 -23.28 16.23
CA THR A 108 -10.90 -22.97 16.18
C THR A 108 -11.21 -21.73 15.33
N GLY A 109 -10.24 -20.84 15.14
CA GLY A 109 -10.42 -19.52 14.54
C GLY A 109 -11.01 -18.48 15.49
N ASP A 110 -11.24 -18.84 16.76
CA ASP A 110 -11.91 -17.94 17.70
C ASP A 110 -10.95 -16.88 18.24
N PRO A 111 -11.37 -15.59 18.28
CA PRO A 111 -10.62 -14.56 18.98
C PRO A 111 -10.69 -14.82 20.49
N ARG A 112 -9.53 -14.92 21.12
CA ARG A 112 -9.37 -15.06 22.57
C ARG A 112 -9.32 -13.71 23.27
N GLU A 113 -8.54 -12.80 22.68
CA GLU A 113 -8.26 -11.50 23.27
C GLU A 113 -8.18 -10.43 22.18
N LEU A 114 -8.53 -9.20 22.56
CA LEU A 114 -8.38 -8.00 21.75
C LEU A 114 -7.50 -7.01 22.49
N HIS A 115 -6.43 -6.58 21.84
CA HIS A 115 -5.49 -5.59 22.33
C HIS A 115 -5.57 -4.36 21.45
N GLN A 116 -5.73 -3.19 22.05
CA GLN A 116 -5.76 -1.91 21.32
C GLN A 116 -4.42 -1.18 21.49
N THR A 117 -4.02 -0.45 20.46
CA THR A 117 -2.84 0.42 20.49
C THR A 117 -3.07 1.63 19.60
N ASN A 118 -2.19 2.62 19.71
CA ASN A 118 -2.18 3.80 18.86
C ASN A 118 -0.74 4.08 18.44
N ASP A 119 -0.12 3.08 17.83
CA ASP A 119 1.25 3.16 17.32
C ASP A 119 1.21 3.43 15.81
N ALA A 120 2.31 3.95 15.26
CA ALA A 120 2.40 4.25 13.85
C ALA A 120 3.83 4.18 13.33
N TYR A 121 3.96 3.73 12.09
CA TYR A 121 5.22 3.76 11.34
C TYR A 121 5.17 4.85 10.27
N TYR A 122 6.15 5.74 10.29
CA TYR A 122 6.19 6.92 9.44
C TYR A 122 7.29 6.83 8.38
N LEU A 123 6.90 6.99 7.11
CA LEU A 123 7.76 7.01 5.95
C LEU A 123 7.63 8.38 5.25
N PRO A 124 8.53 9.33 5.54
CA PRO A 124 8.49 10.64 4.91
C PRO A 124 9.11 10.63 3.51
N ASN A 125 8.81 11.69 2.77
CA ASN A 125 9.51 12.08 1.56
C ASN A 125 9.45 11.02 0.44
N LEU A 126 8.31 10.37 0.26
CA LEU A 126 8.11 9.43 -0.84
C LEU A 126 7.70 10.21 -2.09
N HIS A 127 8.39 10.00 -3.21
CA HIS A 127 7.96 10.56 -4.48
C HIS A 127 6.77 9.78 -5.02
N ALA A 128 5.74 10.49 -5.46
CA ALA A 128 4.48 9.90 -5.87
C ALA A 128 3.85 10.60 -7.07
N PHE A 129 3.13 9.80 -7.85
CA PHE A 129 2.12 10.22 -8.80
C PHE A 129 0.75 9.94 -8.20
N TRP A 130 -0.21 10.81 -8.41
CA TRP A 130 -1.59 10.50 -8.04
C TRP A 130 -2.61 11.14 -8.97
N ILE A 131 -3.77 10.50 -9.05
CA ILE A 131 -4.95 10.98 -9.78
C ILE A 131 -6.07 11.18 -8.77
N ASN A 132 -6.58 12.40 -8.67
CA ASN A 132 -7.84 12.72 -8.02
C ASN A 132 -8.96 12.61 -9.05
N VAL A 133 -10.06 11.96 -8.68
CA VAL A 133 -11.25 11.83 -9.52
C VAL A 133 -12.48 12.27 -8.74
N PRO A 134 -13.50 12.85 -9.39
CA PRO A 134 -14.70 13.31 -8.68
C PRO A 134 -15.44 12.12 -8.02
N PRO A 135 -16.04 12.32 -6.83
CA PRO A 135 -16.83 11.30 -6.18
C PRO A 135 -18.07 10.97 -7.01
N SER A 136 -18.25 9.69 -7.32
CA SER A 136 -19.39 9.15 -8.06
C SER A 136 -19.55 7.66 -7.75
N GLU A 137 -20.70 7.06 -8.09
CA GLU A 137 -20.90 5.61 -7.98
C GLU A 137 -19.82 4.84 -8.76
N ARG A 138 -19.52 5.28 -10.00
CA ARG A 138 -18.44 4.73 -10.82
C ARG A 138 -17.08 4.79 -10.13
N THR A 139 -16.80 5.88 -9.42
CA THR A 139 -15.55 6.07 -8.68
C THR A 139 -15.46 5.12 -7.52
N THR A 140 -16.51 5.04 -6.69
CA THR A 140 -16.59 4.14 -5.53
C THR A 140 -16.34 2.69 -5.92
N ASP A 141 -16.97 2.24 -7.01
CA ASP A 141 -16.85 0.85 -7.47
C ASP A 141 -15.51 0.58 -8.17
N GLY A 142 -15.01 1.56 -8.93
CA GLY A 142 -13.88 1.37 -9.84
C GLY A 142 -12.50 1.70 -9.29
N ILE A 143 -12.38 2.46 -8.19
CA ILE A 143 -11.08 3.06 -7.81
C ILE A 143 -10.02 2.04 -7.36
N SER A 144 -10.41 1.00 -6.63
CA SER A 144 -9.49 -0.07 -6.22
C SER A 144 -8.99 -0.87 -7.43
N ALA A 145 -9.84 -1.08 -8.43
CA ALA A 145 -9.42 -1.69 -9.70
C ALA A 145 -8.55 -0.74 -10.54
N LEU A 146 -8.84 0.57 -10.56
CA LEU A 146 -8.01 1.59 -11.20
C LEU A 146 -6.60 1.63 -10.60
N GLU A 147 -6.47 1.53 -9.28
CA GLU A 147 -5.19 1.40 -8.58
C GLU A 147 -4.32 0.31 -9.20
N HIS A 148 -4.89 -0.88 -9.36
CA HIS A 148 -4.15 -2.00 -9.89
C HIS A 148 -3.94 -1.96 -11.41
N ILE A 149 -4.87 -1.35 -12.16
CA ILE A 149 -4.67 -1.04 -13.58
C ILE A 149 -3.44 -0.16 -13.77
N ILE A 150 -3.28 0.90 -12.97
CA ILE A 150 -2.09 1.77 -13.00
C ILE A 150 -0.85 0.99 -12.59
N ARG A 151 -0.93 0.20 -11.52
CA ARG A 151 0.19 -0.62 -11.03
C ARG A 151 0.72 -1.55 -12.12
N VAL A 152 -0.16 -2.29 -12.77
CA VAL A 152 0.20 -3.29 -13.78
C VAL A 152 0.65 -2.62 -15.05
N GLY A 153 -0.12 -1.64 -15.57
CA GLY A 153 0.30 -0.86 -16.74
C GLY A 153 1.66 -0.19 -16.55
N GLY A 154 1.93 0.32 -15.35
CA GLY A 154 3.19 0.97 -14.98
C GLY A 154 4.40 0.06 -15.19
N MET A 155 4.28 -1.21 -14.80
CA MET A 155 5.36 -2.21 -14.94
C MET A 155 5.69 -2.55 -16.40
N PHE A 156 4.73 -2.41 -17.31
CA PHE A 156 4.95 -2.70 -18.74
C PHE A 156 5.40 -1.47 -19.54
N VAL A 157 5.14 -0.27 -19.05
CA VAL A 157 5.49 0.99 -19.73
C VAL A 157 6.79 1.60 -19.17
N ILE A 158 7.10 1.37 -17.89
CA ILE A 158 8.29 1.88 -17.22
C ILE A 158 9.13 0.70 -16.74
N PRO A 159 10.39 0.57 -17.18
CA PRO A 159 11.25 -0.54 -16.77
C PRO A 159 11.75 -0.29 -15.33
N ALA A 160 10.96 -0.74 -14.36
CA ALA A 160 11.27 -0.72 -12.93
C ALA A 160 10.90 -2.07 -12.31
N ASP A 161 11.55 -2.44 -11.19
CA ASP A 161 11.14 -3.64 -10.48
C ASP A 161 9.80 -3.38 -9.77
N ARG A 162 8.96 -4.42 -9.71
CA ARG A 162 7.67 -4.36 -9.03
C ARG A 162 7.75 -4.04 -7.54
N PHE A 163 8.92 -4.20 -6.92
CA PHE A 163 9.19 -3.89 -5.52
C PHE A 163 9.71 -2.46 -5.31
N ASP A 164 10.10 -1.77 -6.37
CA ASP A 164 10.55 -0.37 -6.27
C ASP A 164 9.40 0.60 -6.00
N THR A 165 8.16 0.15 -6.25
CA THR A 165 6.96 0.98 -6.21
C THR A 165 5.80 0.27 -5.54
N SER A 166 4.86 1.06 -5.04
CA SER A 166 3.63 0.62 -4.40
C SER A 166 2.48 1.52 -4.83
N THR A 167 1.26 1.03 -4.63
CA THR A 167 0.04 1.76 -4.95
C THR A 167 -0.93 1.79 -3.76
N TYR A 168 -1.82 2.77 -3.77
CA TYR A 168 -2.89 2.88 -2.79
C TYR A 168 -4.03 3.73 -3.35
N SER A 169 -5.26 3.24 -3.27
CA SER A 169 -6.47 4.03 -3.46
C SER A 169 -7.17 4.30 -2.14
N LYS A 170 -7.78 5.48 -2.06
CA LYS A 170 -8.74 5.81 -1.01
C LYS A 170 -10.04 6.32 -1.62
N ILE A 171 -11.15 5.92 -1.01
CA ILE A 171 -12.47 6.51 -1.23
C ILE A 171 -12.65 7.63 -0.19
N GLY A 172 -13.49 8.63 -0.49
CA GLY A 172 -13.81 9.75 0.40
C GLY A 172 -14.31 10.95 -0.39
N ASP A 173 -14.25 12.14 0.21
CA ASP A 173 -14.66 13.38 -0.45
C ASP A 173 -13.77 13.73 -1.66
N ALA A 174 -12.50 13.30 -1.62
CA ALA A 174 -11.56 13.36 -2.72
C ALA A 174 -10.99 11.96 -2.96
N PRO A 175 -11.68 11.13 -3.77
CA PRO A 175 -11.17 9.82 -4.16
C PRO A 175 -9.86 9.97 -4.93
N THR A 176 -8.83 9.25 -4.49
CA THR A 176 -7.49 9.38 -5.03
C THR A 176 -6.85 8.01 -5.20
N THR A 177 -6.17 7.83 -6.32
CA THR A 177 -5.26 6.71 -6.55
C THR A 177 -3.82 7.20 -6.58
N TYR A 178 -2.97 6.64 -5.71
CA TYR A 178 -1.55 6.92 -5.58
C TYR A 178 -0.71 5.81 -6.18
N TYR A 179 0.39 6.20 -6.80
CA TYR A 179 1.52 5.36 -7.19
C TYR A 179 2.78 6.02 -6.65
N TYR A 180 3.47 5.37 -5.71
CA TYR A 180 4.60 5.95 -5.01
C TYR A 180 5.80 5.01 -4.98
N GLU A 181 6.98 5.60 -4.85
CA GLU A 181 8.24 4.90 -4.85
C GLU A 181 8.59 4.47 -3.42
N ASN A 182 9.06 3.23 -3.24
CA ASN A 182 9.39 2.65 -1.93
C ASN A 182 10.75 3.15 -1.38
N TYR A 183 11.29 4.22 -1.94
CA TYR A 183 12.55 4.85 -1.56
C TYR A 183 12.33 6.33 -1.25
N ALA A 184 12.77 6.77 -0.08
CA ALA A 184 12.73 8.17 0.30
C ALA A 184 13.57 9.03 -0.66
N GLY A 185 13.02 10.15 -1.11
CA GLY A 185 13.60 11.03 -2.14
C GLY A 185 13.38 10.57 -3.58
N GLY A 186 12.82 9.38 -3.78
CA GLY A 186 12.54 8.81 -5.10
C GLY A 186 13.79 8.43 -5.91
N ILE A 187 13.56 7.52 -6.85
CA ILE A 187 14.44 7.03 -7.90
C ILE A 187 13.97 7.46 -9.31
N GLY A 188 12.81 8.13 -9.42
CA GLY A 188 12.34 8.80 -10.64
C GLY A 188 11.21 8.09 -11.40
N VAL A 189 10.69 6.99 -10.87
CA VAL A 189 9.60 6.22 -11.51
C VAL A 189 8.29 7.02 -11.51
N ALA A 190 7.92 7.66 -10.40
CA ALA A 190 6.71 8.47 -10.29
C ALA A 190 6.77 9.70 -11.21
N LYS A 191 7.93 10.34 -11.32
CA LYS A 191 8.16 11.43 -12.28
C LYS A 191 7.95 10.95 -13.71
N LYS A 192 8.51 9.78 -14.04
CA LYS A 192 8.33 9.19 -15.37
C LYS A 192 6.87 8.86 -15.61
N LEU A 193 6.20 8.23 -14.66
CA LEU A 193 4.80 7.85 -14.73
C LEU A 193 3.91 9.06 -14.98
N PHE A 194 4.14 10.20 -14.32
CA PHE A 194 3.45 11.45 -14.62
C PHE A 194 3.59 11.90 -16.08
N SER A 195 4.74 11.68 -16.72
CA SER A 195 4.91 12.03 -18.15
C SER A 195 4.22 11.06 -19.12
N VAL A 196 3.88 9.84 -18.70
CA VAL A 196 3.34 8.78 -19.58
C VAL A 196 2.08 8.10 -19.02
N TRP A 197 1.38 8.75 -18.09
CA TRP A 197 0.28 8.13 -17.32
C TRP A 197 -0.86 7.64 -18.22
N GLN A 198 -1.11 8.32 -19.34
CA GLN A 198 -2.13 7.90 -20.30
C GLN A 198 -1.76 6.59 -21.00
N ASP A 199 -0.48 6.39 -21.33
CA ASP A 199 0.01 5.13 -21.91
C ASP A 199 -0.02 4.01 -20.88
N VAL A 200 0.31 4.32 -19.63
CA VAL A 200 0.18 3.39 -18.49
C VAL A 200 -1.26 2.91 -18.34
N LEU A 201 -2.25 3.82 -18.33
CA LEU A 201 -3.66 3.43 -18.24
C LEU A 201 -4.10 2.61 -19.44
N ARG A 202 -3.74 3.01 -20.67
CA ARG A 202 -4.05 2.24 -21.88
C ARG A 202 -3.49 0.82 -21.78
N LYS A 203 -2.24 0.66 -21.34
CA LYS A 203 -1.62 -0.66 -21.20
C LYS A 203 -2.27 -1.50 -20.10
N GLY A 204 -2.61 -0.89 -18.97
CA GLY A 204 -3.33 -1.56 -17.89
C GLY A 204 -4.71 -2.04 -18.32
N ILE A 205 -5.46 -1.22 -19.08
CA ILE A 205 -6.76 -1.59 -19.67
C ILE A 205 -6.59 -2.78 -20.63
N GLU A 206 -5.62 -2.71 -21.56
CA GLU A 206 -5.34 -3.79 -22.52
C GLU A 206 -5.09 -5.13 -21.81
N ILE A 207 -4.25 -5.12 -20.76
CA ILE A 207 -3.95 -6.33 -19.97
C ILE A 207 -5.20 -6.83 -19.26
N ALA A 208 -5.95 -5.94 -18.62
CA ALA A 208 -7.19 -6.30 -17.93
C ALA A 208 -8.19 -6.93 -18.90
N GLU A 209 -8.43 -6.31 -20.06
CA GLU A 209 -9.37 -6.78 -21.08
C GLU A 209 -8.94 -8.11 -21.72
N SER A 210 -7.64 -8.35 -21.88
CA SER A 210 -7.11 -9.61 -22.44
C SER A 210 -7.34 -10.83 -21.54
N CYS A 211 -7.61 -10.62 -20.25
CA CYS A 211 -7.83 -11.68 -19.30
C CYS A 211 -9.30 -12.15 -19.28
N GLU A 212 -9.54 -13.45 -19.33
CA GLU A 212 -10.89 -14.05 -19.37
C GLU A 212 -11.67 -13.96 -18.02
N CYS A 213 -11.04 -13.46 -16.95
CA CYS A 213 -11.70 -13.35 -15.65
C CYS A 213 -12.82 -12.30 -15.66
N ARG A 214 -13.87 -12.54 -14.84
CA ARG A 214 -15.04 -11.65 -14.75
C ARG A 214 -14.84 -10.47 -13.81
N SER A 215 -14.31 -10.72 -12.61
CA SER A 215 -14.22 -9.74 -11.52
C SER A 215 -12.83 -9.12 -11.35
N GLY A 216 -11.79 -9.79 -11.85
CA GLY A 216 -10.40 -9.52 -11.47
C GLY A 216 -9.77 -10.82 -11.02
N CYS A 217 -8.47 -10.99 -11.26
CA CYS A 217 -7.68 -12.10 -10.75
C CYS A 217 -6.20 -11.74 -10.74
N GLN A 218 -5.39 -12.61 -10.14
CA GLN A 218 -3.94 -12.42 -10.00
C GLN A 218 -3.16 -12.35 -11.32
N ASN A 219 -3.78 -12.77 -12.44
CA ASN A 219 -3.17 -12.66 -13.77
C ASN A 219 -3.38 -11.29 -14.43
N CYS A 220 -4.31 -10.47 -13.93
CA CYS A 220 -4.61 -9.17 -14.53
C CYS A 220 -4.44 -8.01 -13.56
N ILE A 221 -5.30 -7.88 -12.55
CA ILE A 221 -5.38 -6.68 -11.71
C ILE A 221 -5.50 -6.98 -10.22
N GLU A 222 -5.58 -8.23 -9.78
CA GLU A 222 -5.50 -8.49 -8.33
C GLU A 222 -4.02 -8.69 -7.92
N PRO A 223 -3.56 -8.08 -6.82
CA PRO A 223 -2.24 -8.37 -6.31
C PRO A 223 -2.19 -9.78 -5.70
N ALA A 224 -1.13 -10.54 -5.98
CA ALA A 224 -0.92 -11.87 -5.40
C ALA A 224 -0.87 -11.86 -3.85
N LYS A 225 -0.48 -10.72 -3.27
CA LYS A 225 -0.57 -10.41 -1.85
C LYS A 225 -0.83 -8.92 -1.69
N ASN A 226 -1.92 -8.56 -1.02
CA ASN A 226 -2.16 -7.17 -0.68
C ASN A 226 -1.30 -6.80 0.55
N TYR A 227 -0.16 -6.14 0.31
CA TYR A 227 0.69 -5.66 1.40
C TYR A 227 0.11 -4.41 2.09
N ASN A 228 -0.89 -3.78 1.46
CA ASN A 228 -1.65 -2.68 2.02
C ASN A 228 -2.90 -3.24 2.71
N THR A 229 -2.83 -3.38 4.02
CA THR A 229 -3.89 -4.00 4.82
C THR A 229 -5.19 -3.20 4.85
N SER A 230 -5.13 -1.91 4.48
CA SER A 230 -6.30 -1.04 4.41
C SER A 230 -7.37 -1.53 3.44
N ASN A 231 -6.95 -2.15 2.33
CA ASN A 231 -7.84 -2.54 1.23
C ASN A 231 -7.78 -4.07 1.01
N ALA A 232 -7.36 -4.84 2.02
CA ALA A 232 -7.13 -6.28 1.88
C ALA A 232 -8.43 -7.08 1.63
N ASP A 233 -9.58 -6.55 2.06
CA ASP A 233 -10.89 -7.16 1.92
C ASP A 233 -11.74 -6.55 0.78
N ASP A 234 -11.19 -5.56 0.07
CA ASP A 234 -11.89 -4.89 -1.03
C ASP A 234 -12.08 -5.88 -2.19
N LYS A 235 -13.33 -6.15 -2.54
CA LYS A 235 -13.63 -6.87 -3.78
C LYS A 235 -13.25 -5.97 -4.94
N ILE A 236 -12.31 -6.43 -5.76
CA ILE A 236 -11.93 -5.75 -6.99
C ILE A 236 -13.08 -5.86 -8.00
N ASP A 237 -13.55 -4.73 -8.53
CA ASP A 237 -14.43 -4.66 -9.69
C ASP A 237 -13.64 -4.26 -10.94
N LYS A 238 -13.17 -5.27 -11.66
CA LYS A 238 -12.49 -5.11 -12.96
C LYS A 238 -13.26 -4.24 -13.94
N ARG A 239 -14.59 -4.41 -14.04
CA ARG A 239 -15.40 -3.70 -15.04
C ARG A 239 -15.53 -2.23 -14.66
N GLY A 240 -15.83 -1.95 -13.40
CA GLY A 240 -15.83 -0.59 -12.83
C GLY A 240 -14.48 0.10 -13.03
N GLY A 241 -13.37 -0.59 -12.75
CA GLY A 241 -12.02 -0.06 -12.93
C GLY A 241 -11.70 0.30 -14.39
N ILE A 242 -12.01 -0.58 -15.34
CA ILE A 242 -11.82 -0.30 -16.77
C ILE A 242 -12.69 0.88 -17.20
N ALA A 243 -13.96 0.91 -16.81
CA ALA A 243 -14.88 2.00 -17.16
C ALA A 243 -14.44 3.35 -16.58
N LEU A 244 -13.88 3.36 -15.37
CA LEU A 244 -13.29 4.54 -14.76
C LEU A 244 -12.01 4.98 -15.48
N ALA A 245 -11.11 4.04 -15.78
CA ALA A 245 -9.87 4.33 -16.51
C ALA A 245 -10.13 4.90 -17.92
N ILE A 246 -11.12 4.33 -18.65
CA ILE A 246 -11.56 4.85 -19.95
C ILE A 246 -12.12 6.27 -19.79
N HIS A 247 -12.96 6.52 -18.79
CA HIS A 247 -13.50 7.86 -18.55
C HIS A 247 -12.39 8.89 -18.31
N ILE A 248 -11.39 8.56 -17.49
CA ILE A 248 -10.23 9.42 -17.24
C ILE A 248 -9.49 9.73 -18.56
N LEU A 249 -9.29 8.72 -19.42
CA LEU A 249 -8.65 8.92 -20.73
C LEU A 249 -9.50 9.78 -21.68
N GLU A 250 -10.83 9.65 -21.68
CA GLU A 250 -11.71 10.47 -22.51
C GLU A 250 -11.72 11.94 -22.08
N GLU A 251 -11.73 12.22 -20.77
CA GLU A 251 -11.58 13.59 -20.27
C GLU A 251 -10.21 14.16 -20.68
N ALA A 252 -9.14 13.38 -20.57
CA ALA A 252 -7.81 13.84 -20.95
C ALA A 252 -7.62 14.10 -22.45
N LYS A 253 -8.38 13.42 -23.32
CA LYS A 253 -8.39 13.68 -24.77
C LYS A 253 -8.96 15.06 -25.12
N ARG A 254 -9.77 15.67 -24.26
CA ARG A 254 -10.31 17.02 -24.47
C ARG A 254 -9.24 18.11 -24.33
N GLY A 255 -8.08 17.76 -23.78
CA GLY A 255 -6.97 18.68 -23.53
C GLY A 255 -6.99 19.22 -22.11
N PRO A 256 -5.83 19.73 -21.62
CA PRO A 256 -5.71 20.21 -20.26
C PRO A 256 -6.36 21.58 -20.08
N ASP A 257 -7.10 21.77 -18.98
CA ASP A 257 -7.71 23.06 -18.64
C ASP A 257 -6.75 23.93 -17.83
N ARG A 258 -5.97 23.31 -16.93
CA ARG A 258 -5.02 24.00 -16.05
C ARG A 258 -3.74 23.20 -15.92
N ARG A 259 -2.62 23.90 -15.70
CA ARG A 259 -1.31 23.32 -15.40
C ARG A 259 -0.74 23.92 -14.13
N PHE A 260 0.05 23.12 -13.42
CA PHE A 260 0.74 23.57 -12.22
C PHE A 260 1.91 24.47 -12.59
N GLN A 261 1.93 25.70 -12.07
CA GLN A 261 3.01 26.67 -12.22
C GLN A 261 3.17 27.44 -10.91
N ASP A 262 4.41 27.56 -10.42
CA ASP A 262 4.76 28.34 -9.22
C ASP A 262 3.88 28.07 -7.99
N GLY A 263 3.49 26.81 -7.77
CA GLY A 263 2.70 26.41 -6.61
C GLY A 263 1.18 26.46 -6.80
N MET A 264 0.69 26.82 -8.00
CA MET A 264 -0.75 26.97 -8.25
C MET A 264 -1.18 26.33 -9.58
N MET A 265 -2.43 25.87 -9.65
CA MET A 265 -3.06 25.48 -10.92
C MET A 265 -3.50 26.72 -11.69
N VAL A 266 -2.85 27.00 -12.83
CA VAL A 266 -3.15 28.13 -13.72
C VAL A 266 -3.80 27.64 -15.02
N PRO A 267 -4.75 28.38 -15.62
CA PRO A 267 -5.32 28.03 -16.92
C PRO A 267 -4.24 27.84 -18.00
N VAL A 268 -4.47 26.88 -18.91
CA VAL A 268 -3.61 26.61 -20.08
C VAL A 268 -3.81 27.64 -21.18
#